data_AF-N9C105-F1
#
_entry.id   AF-N9C105-F1
#
_cell.length_a   1.000
_cell.length_b   1.000
_cell.length_c   1.000
_cell.angle_alpha   90.00
_cell.angle_beta   90.00
_cell.angle_gamma   90.00
#
_symmetry.space_group_name_H-M   'P 1'
#
loop_
_entity.id
_entity.type
_entity.pdbx_description
1 polymer ?
#
loop_
_entity_poly.entity_id
_entity_poly.type
_entity_poly.pdbx_seq_one_letter_code
_entity_poly.pdbx_strand_id
1 'polypeptide(L)'
;MSNQTNHTIVRLRVPPELKNKIEESAEKNNRSQSAEMVARLEQSFEAQISHEFEMHMMEIMLKEQQEKLNNLTQAIDNVTKLVSGR
;
A
#
# COMPACT_ATOMS: atom_id res chain seq x y z
N MET A 1 20.95 -34.15 -9.15
CA MET A 1 20.36 -33.56 -10.37
C MET A 1 19.21 -32.67 -9.93
N SER A 2 19.41 -31.37 -9.92
CA SER A 2 18.56 -30.39 -9.22
C SER A 2 17.28 -30.08 -10.02
N ASN A 3 16.13 -30.11 -9.34
CA ASN A 3 14.79 -29.90 -9.90
C ASN A 3 14.66 -28.58 -10.69
N GLN A 4 14.59 -28.68 -12.01
CA GLN A 4 14.17 -27.60 -12.92
C GLN A 4 12.75 -27.86 -13.43
N THR A 5 11.76 -27.91 -12.55
CA THR A 5 10.34 -28.06 -12.95
C THR A 5 9.41 -27.40 -11.92
N ASN A 6 9.17 -26.09 -12.04
CA ASN A 6 7.95 -25.50 -11.44
C ASN A 6 7.54 -24.14 -12.05
N HIS A 7 7.79 -23.92 -13.33
CA HIS A 7 7.26 -22.74 -14.03
C HIS A 7 6.33 -23.20 -15.15
N THR A 8 5.07 -22.76 -15.10
CA THR A 8 4.10 -22.99 -16.18
C THR A 8 4.15 -21.81 -17.14
N ILE A 9 4.18 -22.08 -18.45
CA ILE A 9 4.18 -21.04 -19.47
C ILE A 9 2.77 -20.50 -19.65
N VAL A 10 2.58 -19.20 -19.36
CA VAL A 10 1.33 -18.49 -19.61
C VAL A 10 1.49 -17.63 -20.87
N ARG A 11 0.66 -17.89 -21.90
CA ARG A 11 0.63 -17.07 -23.13
C ARG A 11 -0.39 -15.95 -22.98
N LEU A 12 0.09 -14.72 -22.79
CA LEU A 12 -0.75 -13.53 -22.68
C LEU A 12 -0.91 -12.84 -24.04
N ARG A 13 -2.13 -12.37 -24.33
CA ARG A 13 -2.37 -11.43 -25.43
C ARG A 13 -2.23 -10.02 -24.88
N VAL A 14 -1.25 -9.28 -25.38
CA VAL A 14 -0.90 -7.94 -24.87
C VAL A 14 -1.06 -6.93 -26.01
N PRO A 15 -1.81 -5.82 -25.81
CA PRO A 15 -1.85 -4.74 -26.78
C PRO A 15 -0.46 -4.17 -27.08
N PRO A 16 -0.19 -3.67 -28.30
CA PRO A 16 1.13 -3.18 -28.68
C PRO A 16 1.64 -2.05 -27.77
N GLU A 17 0.75 -1.13 -27.37
CA GLU A 17 1.11 -0.05 -26.44
C GLU A 17 1.57 -0.56 -25.08
N LEU A 18 0.91 -1.60 -24.56
CA LEU A 18 1.26 -2.18 -23.27
C LEU A 18 2.58 -2.96 -23.36
N LYS A 19 2.84 -3.62 -24.49
CA LYS A 19 4.13 -4.27 -24.75
C LYS A 19 5.28 -3.25 -24.69
N ASN A 20 5.13 -2.10 -25.35
CA ASN A 20 6.17 -1.05 -25.34
C ASN A 20 6.46 -0.54 -23.92
N LYS A 21 5.40 -0.35 -23.11
CA LYS A 21 5.56 0.04 -21.69
C LYS A 21 6.31 -1.01 -20.87
N ILE A 22 6.08 -2.29 -21.13
CA ILE A 22 6.80 -3.39 -20.45
C ILE A 22 8.26 -3.39 -20.87
N GLU A 23 8.55 -3.19 -22.16
CA GLU A 23 9.92 -3.13 -22.69
C GLU A 23 10.72 -1.97 -22.07
N GLU A 24 10.18 -0.75 -22.10
CA GLU A 24 10.83 0.41 -21.48
C GLU A 24 11.04 0.22 -19.97
N SER A 25 10.07 -0.37 -19.27
CA SER A 25 10.18 -0.63 -17.83
C SER A 25 11.23 -1.70 -17.53
N ALA A 26 11.30 -2.75 -18.34
CA ALA A 26 12.26 -3.83 -18.20
C ALA A 26 13.70 -3.32 -18.40
N GLU A 27 13.92 -2.46 -19.40
CA GLU A 27 15.21 -1.80 -19.64
C GLU A 27 15.62 -0.92 -18.46
N LYS A 28 14.71 -0.05 -17.97
CA LYS A 28 14.98 0.81 -16.80
C LYS A 28 15.35 0.00 -15.55
N ASN A 29 14.72 -1.16 -15.39
CA ASN A 29 14.93 -2.05 -14.25
C ASN A 29 16.04 -3.09 -14.48
N ASN A 30 16.77 -3.03 -15.60
CA ASN A 30 17.84 -3.96 -15.97
C ASN A 30 17.43 -5.44 -15.89
N ARG A 31 16.21 -5.76 -16.36
CA ARG A 31 15.68 -7.13 -16.34
C ARG A 31 15.00 -7.52 -17.65
N SER A 32 14.70 -8.80 -17.83
CA SER A 32 13.97 -9.27 -19.01
C SER A 32 12.50 -8.84 -18.96
N GLN A 33 11.86 -8.69 -20.13
CA GLN A 33 10.42 -8.38 -20.21
C GLN A 33 9.56 -9.39 -19.44
N SER A 34 9.91 -10.68 -19.49
CA SER A 34 9.23 -11.72 -18.72
C SER A 34 9.39 -11.53 -17.21
N ALA A 35 10.59 -11.18 -16.74
CA ALA A 35 10.83 -10.88 -15.33
C ALA A 35 10.10 -9.61 -14.86
N GLU A 36 9.99 -8.61 -15.73
CA GLU A 36 9.18 -7.41 -15.48
C GLU A 36 7.69 -7.74 -15.34
N MET A 37 7.16 -8.57 -16.23
CA MET A 37 5.76 -9.01 -16.15
C MET A 37 5.48 -9.79 -14.87
N VAL A 38 6.35 -10.76 -14.53
CA VAL A 38 6.18 -11.57 -13.30
C VAL A 38 6.18 -10.68 -12.07
N ALA A 39 7.17 -9.81 -11.93
CA ALA A 39 7.27 -8.94 -10.76
C ALA A 39 6.08 -7.97 -10.63
N ARG A 40 5.58 -7.41 -11.74
CA ARG A 40 4.37 -6.56 -11.72
C ARG A 40 3.13 -7.35 -11.32
N LEU A 41 3.01 -8.59 -11.77
CA LEU A 41 1.91 -9.46 -11.39
C LEU A 41 2.01 -9.81 -9.89
N GLU A 42 3.18 -10.22 -9.40
CA GLU A 42 3.42 -10.49 -7.97
C GLU A 42 3.09 -9.27 -7.11
N GLN A 43 3.60 -8.09 -7.49
CA GLN A 43 3.32 -6.83 -6.80
C GLN A 43 1.82 -6.53 -6.76
N SER A 44 1.06 -6.86 -7.81
CA SER A 44 -0.39 -6.63 -7.82
C SER A 44 -1.15 -7.46 -6.78
N PHE A 45 -0.61 -8.62 -6.38
CA PHE A 45 -1.16 -9.46 -5.32
C PHE A 45 -0.64 -9.04 -3.93
N GLU A 46 0.61 -8.56 -3.83
CA GLU A 46 1.16 -8.03 -2.56
C GLU A 46 0.51 -6.71 -2.14
N ALA A 47 0.20 -5.83 -3.09
CA ALA A 47 -0.39 -4.52 -2.81
C ALA A 47 -1.78 -4.62 -2.15
N GLN A 48 -2.51 -5.73 -2.34
CA GLN A 48 -3.77 -5.97 -1.63
C GLN A 48 -3.54 -6.16 -0.12
N ILE A 49 -2.45 -6.84 0.26
CA ILE A 49 -2.11 -7.08 1.66
C ILE A 49 -1.60 -5.78 2.32
N SER A 50 -0.82 -4.96 1.59
CA SER A 50 -0.31 -3.70 2.14
C SER A 50 -1.42 -2.69 2.39
N HIS A 51 -2.42 -2.60 1.49
CA HIS A 51 -3.47 -1.60 1.62
C HIS A 51 -4.37 -1.86 2.84
N GLU A 52 -4.74 -3.12 3.10
CA GLU A 52 -5.54 -3.48 4.27
C GLU A 52 -4.77 -3.21 5.58
N PHE A 53 -3.47 -3.55 5.60
CA PHE A 53 -2.61 -3.27 6.74
C PHE A 53 -2.42 -1.76 6.98
N GLU A 54 -2.17 -0.98 5.92
CA GLU A 54 -2.05 0.47 5.97
C GLU A 54 -3.34 1.13 6.48
N MET A 55 -4.50 0.67 6.00
CA MET A 55 -5.80 1.16 6.49
C MET A 55 -6.00 0.85 7.97
N HIS A 56 -5.66 -0.36 8.42
CA HIS A 56 -5.79 -0.74 9.82
C HIS A 56 -4.87 0.09 10.73
N MET A 57 -3.62 0.30 10.32
CA MET A 57 -2.68 1.17 11.03
C MET A 57 -3.18 2.62 11.09
N MET A 58 -3.74 3.13 9.99
CA MET A 58 -4.36 4.46 9.96
C MET A 58 -5.56 4.53 10.92
N GLU A 59 -6.40 3.50 10.99
CA GLU A 59 -7.53 3.44 11.92
C GLU A 59 -7.08 3.53 13.38
N ILE A 60 -6.01 2.80 13.76
CA ILE A 60 -5.43 2.85 15.11
C ILE A 60 -4.94 4.26 15.41
N MET A 61 -4.16 4.86 14.50
CA MET A 61 -3.65 6.23 14.68
C MET A 61 -4.78 7.25 14.81
N LEU A 62 -5.86 7.12 14.03
CA LEU A 62 -7.02 8.00 14.12
C LEU A 62 -7.73 7.88 15.47
N LYS A 63 -7.89 6.66 16.01
CA LYS A 63 -8.45 6.45 17.35
C LYS A 63 -7.60 7.11 18.43
N GLU A 64 -6.28 6.98 18.35
CA GLU A 64 -5.37 7.65 19.30
C GLU A 64 -5.47 9.18 19.22
N GLN A 65 -5.60 9.75 18.03
CA GLN A 65 -5.81 11.18 17.85
C GLN A 65 -7.16 11.63 18.41
N GLN A 66 -8.22 10.83 18.22
CA GLN A 66 -9.54 11.13 18.78
C GLN A 66 -9.52 11.17 20.31
N GLU A 67 -8.82 10.24 20.96
CA GLU A 67 -8.63 10.26 22.42
C GLU A 67 -7.90 11.52 22.89
N LYS A 68 -6.85 11.94 22.18
CA LYS A 68 -6.14 13.20 22.48
C LYS A 68 -7.04 14.42 22.33
N LEU A 69 -7.88 14.47 21.29
CA LEU A 69 -8.85 15.55 21.08
C LEU A 69 -9.93 15.57 22.17
N ASN A 70 -10.41 14.41 22.62
CA ASN A 70 -11.38 14.31 23.71
C ASN A 70 -10.77 14.86 25.01
N ASN A 71 -9.53 14.48 25.33
CA ASN A 71 -8.82 14.96 26.50
C ASN A 71 -8.58 16.48 26.45
N LEU A 72 -8.22 17.02 25.27
CA LEU A 72 -8.05 18.46 25.08
C LEU A 72 -9.37 19.22 25.26
N THR A 73 -10.46 18.69 24.73
CA THR A 73 -11.80 19.27 24.87
C THR A 73 -12.20 19.36 26.35
N GLN A 74 -11.99 18.28 27.11
CA GLN A 74 -12.24 18.27 28.55
C GLN A 74 -11.38 19.29 29.31
N ALA A 75 -10.11 19.45 28.94
CA ALA A 75 -9.23 20.44 29.55
C ALA A 75 -9.73 21.88 29.30
N ILE A 76 -10.16 22.18 28.06
CA ILE A 76 -10.75 23.48 27.70
C ILE A 76 -12.05 23.73 28.48
N ASP A 77 -12.92 22.73 28.60
CA ASP A 77 -14.16 22.85 29.37
C ASP A 77 -13.89 23.17 30.85
N ASN A 78 -12.90 22.50 31.44
CA ASN A 78 -12.51 22.75 32.82
C ASN A 78 -11.99 24.18 33.03
N VAL A 79 -11.12 24.66 32.13
CA VAL A 79 -10.62 26.05 32.18
C VAL A 79 -11.76 27.04 31.97
N THR A 80 -12.67 26.78 31.02
CA THR A 80 -13.83 27.64 30.75
C THR A 80 -14.72 27.75 31.97
N LYS A 81 -15.03 26.63 32.66
CA LYS A 81 -15.80 26.65 33.91
C LYS A 81 -15.15 27.46 35.01
N LEU A 82 -13.81 27.42 35.13
CA LEU A 82 -13.06 28.21 36.12
C LEU A 82 -13.07 29.71 35.79
N VAL A 83 -13.06 30.08 34.51
CA VAL A 83 -13.07 31.48 34.08
C VAL A 83 -14.49 32.07 34.12
N SER A 84 -15.51 31.29 33.76
CA SER A 84 -16.93 31.68 33.78
C SER A 84 -17.55 31.66 35.18
N GLY A 85 -16.89 31.04 36.16
CA GLY A 85 -17.32 30.99 37.57
C GLY A 85 -16.93 32.20 38.41
N ARG A 86 -16.60 33.34 37.80
CA ARG A 86 -16.42 34.65 38.43
C ARG A 86 -17.47 35.64 37.97
#